data_AF-A0A7J8DL41-F1
#
_entry.id   AF-A0A7J8DL41-F1
#
_cell.length_a   1.000
_cell.length_b   1.000
_cell.length_c   1.000
_cell.angle_alpha   90.00
_cell.angle_beta   90.00
_cell.angle_gamma   90.00
#
_symmetry.space_group_name_H-M   'P 1'
#
loop_
_entity.id
_entity.type
_entity.pdbx_description
1 polymer ?
#
loop_
_entity_poly.entity_id
_entity_poly.type
_entity_poly.pdbx_seq_one_letter_code
_entity_poly.pdbx_strand_id
1 'polypeptide(L)'
;MHSLSLKAISSAMGLGFLLSMLFFIEQNLVAALANAPENRLVKGTAYHWDLLLIAVINMGLSLFGMPWIHAAYPHSPLHVRALAHVEERVENGHIYETIVNVKETRLTTLGASILVGFSLLLLPVPLQWIPKPVLYGLFLYIALTSIDANQLFERLALLFKDQASYPPTHYIRRVPQRKIHYFTGLQILQLLLLCAFGMSPLPYMKMIFPLIMIAMIPIRYERVDCMQVGPAGWESRGAGAGTSCLLPD
;
A
#
# COMPACT_ATOMS: atom_id res chain seq x y z
N MET A 1 8.40 44.98 0.16
CA MET A 1 7.76 43.65 0.17
C MET A 1 6.88 43.57 -1.06
N HIS A 2 7.34 42.92 -2.12
CA HIS A 2 6.65 42.86 -3.42
C HIS A 2 5.26 42.24 -3.25
N SER A 3 4.21 42.95 -3.69
CA SER A 3 2.86 42.40 -3.80
C SER A 3 2.91 41.13 -4.65
N LEU A 4 2.68 39.98 -4.01
CA LEU A 4 2.58 38.69 -4.70
C LEU A 4 1.51 38.79 -5.78
N SER A 5 1.89 38.45 -7.02
CA SER A 5 0.96 38.42 -8.14
C SER A 5 -0.19 37.47 -7.81
N LEU A 6 -1.44 37.94 -7.98
CA LEU A 6 -2.64 37.15 -7.72
C LEU A 6 -2.61 35.80 -8.47
N LYS A 7 -1.96 35.77 -9.64
CA LYS A 7 -1.70 34.55 -10.42
C LYS A 7 -0.82 33.53 -9.70
N ALA A 8 0.19 33.98 -8.96
CA ALA A 8 1.09 33.11 -8.19
C ALA A 8 0.40 32.52 -6.96
N ILE A 9 -0.47 33.30 -6.31
CA ILE A 9 -1.29 32.81 -5.19
C ILE A 9 -2.27 31.75 -5.70
N SER A 10 -2.97 32.02 -6.81
CA SER A 10 -3.91 31.05 -7.39
C SER A 10 -3.23 29.76 -7.86
N SER A 11 -2.02 29.85 -8.44
CA SER A 11 -1.30 28.65 -8.87
C SER A 11 -0.78 27.84 -7.68
N ALA A 12 -0.30 28.51 -6.61
CA ALA A 12 0.14 27.85 -5.39
C ALA A 12 -1.02 27.13 -4.68
N MET A 13 -2.22 27.73 -4.63
CA MET A 13 -3.42 27.08 -4.07
C MET A 13 -3.80 25.82 -4.86
N GLY A 14 -3.77 25.89 -6.20
CA GLY A 14 -4.06 24.73 -7.04
C GLY A 14 -3.07 23.59 -6.84
N LEU A 15 -1.76 23.89 -6.79
CA LEU A 15 -0.73 22.90 -6.52
C LEU A 15 -0.84 22.33 -5.10
N GLY A 16 -1.14 23.17 -4.10
CA GLY A 16 -1.36 22.74 -2.72
C GLY A 16 -2.56 21.81 -2.57
N PHE A 17 -3.64 22.06 -3.30
CA PHE A 17 -4.81 21.17 -3.32
C PHE A 17 -4.46 19.78 -3.88
N LEU A 18 -3.77 19.73 -5.03
CA LEU A 18 -3.33 18.47 -5.63
C LEU A 18 -2.36 17.70 -4.70
N LEU A 19 -1.47 18.41 -4.02
CA LEU A 19 -0.54 17.83 -3.06
C LEU A 19 -1.27 17.29 -1.81
N SER A 20 -2.29 18.01 -1.32
CA SER A 20 -3.14 17.51 -0.23
C SER A 20 -3.90 16.24 -0.63
N MET A 21 -4.37 16.16 -1.87
CA MET A 21 -5.05 14.97 -2.40
C MET A 21 -4.09 13.77 -2.51
N LEU A 22 -2.83 14.01 -2.91
CA LEU A 22 -1.78 13.00 -2.90
C LEU A 22 -1.59 12.42 -1.50
N PHE A 23 -1.39 13.29 -0.50
CA PHE A 23 -1.20 12.87 0.89
C PHE A 23 -2.41 12.11 1.45
N PHE A 24 -3.62 12.55 1.11
CA PHE A 24 -4.84 11.86 1.50
C PHE A 24 -4.86 10.42 0.96
N ILE A 25 -4.55 10.21 -0.32
CA ILE A 25 -4.53 8.88 -0.92
C ILE A 25 -3.41 8.02 -0.34
N GLU A 26 -2.21 8.56 -0.22
CA GLU A 26 -1.07 7.83 0.35
C GLU A 26 -1.34 7.40 1.79
N GLN A 27 -1.90 8.28 2.62
CA GLN A 27 -2.24 7.96 4.01
C GLN A 27 -3.26 6.83 4.09
N ASN A 28 -4.36 6.93 3.33
CA ASN A 28 -5.40 5.92 3.34
C ASN A 28 -4.89 4.58 2.78
N LEU A 29 -4.04 4.61 1.76
CA LEU A 29 -3.45 3.41 1.19
C LEU A 29 -2.52 2.70 2.18
N VAL A 30 -1.64 3.44 2.85
CA VAL A 30 -0.75 2.88 3.87
C VAL A 30 -1.53 2.34 5.07
N ALA A 31 -2.54 3.08 5.51
CA ALA A 31 -3.40 2.63 6.61
C ALA A 31 -4.23 1.39 6.23
N ALA A 32 -4.73 1.29 4.99
CA ALA A 32 -5.41 0.10 4.51
C ALA A 32 -4.48 -1.13 4.44
N LEU A 33 -3.21 -0.94 4.06
CA LEU A 33 -2.22 -2.02 4.04
C LEU A 33 -1.80 -2.46 5.44
N ALA A 34 -1.62 -1.52 6.36
CA ALA A 34 -1.31 -1.83 7.75
C ALA A 34 -2.49 -2.56 8.43
N ASN A 35 -3.72 -2.12 8.16
CA ASN A 35 -4.95 -2.72 8.69
C ASN A 35 -5.51 -3.84 7.81
N ALA A 36 -4.68 -4.43 6.93
CA ALA A 36 -5.12 -5.58 6.14
C ALA A 36 -5.63 -6.69 7.08
N PRO A 37 -6.72 -7.38 6.72
CA PRO A 37 -7.33 -8.42 7.56
C PRO A 37 -6.37 -9.56 7.88
N GLU A 38 -5.40 -9.79 7.00
CA GLU A 38 -4.30 -10.74 7.15
C GLU A 38 -3.46 -10.44 8.41
N ASN A 39 -3.34 -9.17 8.82
CA ASN A 39 -2.59 -8.75 10.00
C ASN A 39 -3.38 -8.92 11.32
N ARG A 40 -4.68 -9.26 11.27
CA ARG A 40 -5.53 -9.55 12.43
C ARG A 40 -5.38 -8.56 13.59
N LEU A 41 -5.39 -7.26 13.29
CA LEU A 41 -5.31 -6.21 14.29
C LEU A 41 -6.58 -6.20 15.16
N VAL A 42 -6.41 -5.98 16.46
CA VAL A 42 -7.48 -6.08 17.47
C VAL A 42 -8.05 -4.71 17.81
N LYS A 43 -7.25 -3.64 17.72
CA LYS A 43 -7.76 -2.28 17.97
C LYS A 43 -8.43 -1.70 16.72
N GLY A 44 -9.47 -0.89 16.96
CA GLY A 44 -10.21 -0.23 15.89
C GLY A 44 -9.38 0.78 15.09
N THR A 45 -9.75 0.97 13.83
CA THR A 45 -9.06 1.85 12.90
C THR A 45 -9.44 3.32 13.11
N ALA A 46 -8.47 4.23 13.05
CA ALA A 46 -8.69 5.67 13.27
C ALA A 46 -8.24 6.54 12.07
N TYR A 47 -8.69 6.20 10.85
CA TYR A 47 -8.29 6.88 9.60
C TYR A 47 -8.46 8.41 9.65
N HIS A 48 -9.61 8.90 10.13
CA HIS A 48 -9.91 10.33 10.18
C HIS A 48 -8.99 11.09 11.14
N TRP A 49 -8.69 10.49 12.29
CA TRP A 49 -7.84 11.11 13.29
C TRP A 49 -6.39 11.21 12.82
N ASP A 50 -5.93 10.19 12.09
CA ASP A 50 -4.61 10.13 11.49
C ASP A 50 -4.43 11.22 10.42
N LEU A 51 -5.44 11.40 9.55
CA LEU A 51 -5.47 12.48 8.55
C LEU A 51 -5.50 13.89 9.19
N LEU A 52 -6.25 14.07 10.27
CA LEU A 52 -6.28 15.35 10.98
C LEU A 52 -4.92 15.65 11.62
N LEU A 53 -4.30 14.66 12.27
CA LEU A 53 -3.02 14.80 12.94
C LEU A 53 -1.91 15.17 11.95
N ILE A 54 -1.82 14.48 10.81
CA ILE A 54 -0.79 14.76 9.80
C ILE A 54 -0.99 16.14 9.16
N ALA A 55 -2.23 16.59 8.99
CA ALA A 55 -2.53 17.94 8.49
C ALA A 55 -2.06 19.02 9.47
N VAL A 56 -2.31 18.85 10.77
CA VAL A 56 -1.84 19.78 11.82
C VAL A 56 -0.32 19.81 11.88
N ILE A 57 0.35 18.66 11.83
CA ILE A 57 1.81 18.57 11.84
C ILE A 57 2.41 19.27 10.61
N ASN A 58 1.89 18.98 9.41
CA ASN A 58 2.40 19.60 8.17
C ASN A 58 2.11 21.09 8.08
N MET A 59 0.99 21.57 8.65
CA MET A 59 0.73 23.00 8.79
C MET A 59 1.79 23.67 9.68
N GLY A 60 2.13 23.05 10.81
CA GLY A 60 3.22 23.51 11.68
C GLY A 60 4.57 23.54 10.95
N LEU A 61 4.96 22.44 10.30
CA LEU A 61 6.23 22.34 9.55
C LEU A 61 6.33 23.38 8.43
N SER A 62 5.21 23.68 7.75
CA SER A 62 5.14 24.71 6.72
C SER A 62 5.44 26.11 7.27
N LEU A 63 4.98 26.44 8.47
CA LEU A 63 5.28 27.73 9.12
C LEU A 63 6.77 27.87 9.44
N PHE A 64 7.45 26.77 9.77
CA PHE A 64 8.88 26.74 10.06
C PHE A 64 9.77 26.48 8.82
N GLY A 65 9.17 26.33 7.62
CA GLY A 65 9.90 26.04 6.38
C GLY A 65 10.55 24.64 6.36
N MET A 66 10.10 23.74 7.23
CA MET A 66 10.61 22.37 7.32
C MET A 66 9.95 21.46 6.27
N PRO A 67 10.62 20.38 5.83
CA PRO A 67 10.04 19.43 4.90
C PRO A 67 8.79 18.77 5.49
N TRP A 68 7.81 18.50 4.65
CA TRP A 68 6.55 17.87 5.06
C TRP A 68 6.74 16.38 5.34
N ILE A 69 6.01 15.86 6.31
CA ILE A 69 6.00 14.44 6.68
C ILE A 69 4.80 13.78 6.00
N HIS A 70 5.03 12.60 5.43
CA HIS A 70 4.01 11.78 4.80
C HIS A 70 4.11 10.33 5.31
N ALA A 71 3.08 9.52 5.08
CA ALA A 71 3.10 8.09 5.44
C ALA A 71 4.28 7.35 4.77
N ALA A 72 4.94 6.49 5.54
CA ALA A 72 6.07 5.69 5.06
C ALA A 72 5.58 4.32 4.57
N TYR A 73 5.43 4.18 3.26
CA TYR A 73 4.73 3.04 2.64
C TYR A 73 5.31 1.66 2.96
N PRO A 74 6.61 1.35 2.72
CA PRO A 74 7.14 0.03 3.08
C PRO A 74 7.34 -0.10 4.59
N HIS A 75 7.66 1.00 5.28
CA HIS A 75 8.04 0.96 6.69
C HIS A 75 6.86 0.63 7.61
N SER A 76 5.69 1.21 7.38
CA SER A 76 4.50 0.98 8.22
C SER A 76 4.05 -0.51 8.27
N PRO A 77 3.80 -1.21 7.14
CA PRO A 77 3.45 -2.62 7.17
C PRO A 77 4.60 -3.50 7.62
N LEU A 78 5.87 -3.15 7.34
CA LEU A 78 7.02 -3.89 7.88
C LEU A 78 7.13 -3.78 9.39
N HIS A 79 6.81 -2.62 9.96
CA HIS A 79 6.77 -2.44 11.41
C HIS A 79 5.69 -3.33 12.05
N VAL A 80 4.51 -3.40 11.44
CA VAL A 80 3.42 -4.29 11.86
C VAL A 80 3.86 -5.75 11.77
N ARG A 81 4.49 -6.15 10.65
CA ARG A 81 5.00 -7.51 10.43
C ARG A 81 6.12 -7.89 11.41
N ALA A 82 6.99 -6.95 11.78
CA ALA A 82 8.04 -7.17 12.77
C ALA A 82 7.49 -7.40 14.20
N LEU A 83 6.27 -6.94 14.47
CA LEU A 83 5.56 -7.16 15.74
C LEU A 83 4.55 -8.32 15.67
N ALA A 84 4.44 -8.97 14.50
CA ALA A 84 3.55 -10.09 14.27
C ALA A 84 4.14 -11.40 14.79
N HIS A 85 3.32 -12.18 15.48
CA HIS A 85 3.60 -13.57 15.78
C HIS A 85 3.09 -14.43 14.62
N VAL A 86 4.02 -14.97 13.85
CA VAL A 86 3.74 -15.86 12.73
C VAL A 86 3.78 -17.29 13.24
N GLU A 87 2.70 -18.04 13.04
CA GLU A 87 2.70 -19.50 13.26
C GLU A 87 2.68 -20.22 11.92
N GLU A 88 3.51 -21.24 11.81
CA GLU A 88 3.47 -22.19 10.70
C GLU A 88 2.32 -23.19 10.94
N ARG A 89 1.29 -23.10 10.12
CA ARG A 89 0.19 -24.07 10.05
C ARG A 89 0.43 -24.98 8.85
N VAL A 90 0.60 -26.28 9.10
CA VAL A 90 0.73 -27.26 8.02
C VAL A 90 -0.66 -27.77 7.67
N GLU A 91 -1.20 -27.32 6.53
CA GLU A 91 -2.43 -27.85 5.96
C GLU A 91 -2.10 -28.64 4.69
N ASN A 92 -2.55 -29.90 4.62
CA ASN A 92 -2.40 -30.77 3.44
C ASN A 92 -0.95 -30.92 2.92
N GLY A 93 0.04 -30.99 3.82
CA GLY A 93 1.45 -31.18 3.46
C GLY A 93 2.18 -29.93 2.95
N HIS A 94 1.53 -28.76 2.95
CA HIS A 94 2.13 -27.47 2.65
C HIS A 94 2.19 -26.61 3.93
N ILE A 95 3.33 -25.96 4.15
CA ILE A 95 3.55 -25.06 5.29
C ILE A 95 2.97 -23.69 4.91
N TYR A 96 1.95 -23.24 5.64
CA TYR A 96 1.39 -21.90 5.53
C TYR A 96 1.78 -21.08 6.75
N GLU A 97 2.49 -19.98 6.53
CA GLU A 97 2.75 -18.98 7.56
C GLU A 97 1.51 -18.11 7.73
N THR A 98 0.84 -18.21 8.88
CA THR A 98 -0.31 -17.36 9.20
C THR A 98 0.03 -16.46 10.38
N ILE A 99 -0.24 -15.16 10.25
CA ILE A 99 -0.13 -14.22 11.36
C ILE A 99 -1.24 -14.53 12.37
N VAL A 100 -0.87 -14.92 13.58
CA VAL A 100 -1.83 -15.33 14.62
C VAL A 100 -2.23 -14.14 15.48
N ASN A 101 -1.27 -13.31 15.85
CA ASN A 101 -1.52 -12.12 16.67
C ASN A 101 -0.41 -11.09 16.44
N VAL A 102 -0.74 -9.80 16.43
CA VAL A 102 0.23 -8.69 16.35
C VAL A 102 0.26 -7.95 17.67
N LYS A 103 1.47 -7.76 18.23
CA LYS A 103 1.66 -6.93 19.41
C LYS A 103 1.57 -5.45 19.04
N GLU A 104 0.42 -4.84 19.26
CA GLU A 104 0.22 -3.42 18.99
C GLU A 104 0.81 -2.54 20.10
N THR A 105 2.03 -2.03 19.89
CA THR A 105 2.76 -1.18 20.84
C THR A 105 2.98 0.24 20.33
N ARG A 106 2.70 1.25 21.18
CA ARG A 106 3.03 2.67 20.87
C ARG A 106 4.50 3.02 21.18
N LEU A 107 5.13 2.25 22.07
CA LEU A 107 6.48 2.50 22.56
C LEU A 107 7.54 2.29 21.47
N THR A 108 7.31 1.35 20.56
CA THR A 108 8.25 1.03 19.48
C THR A 108 8.39 2.18 18.49
N THR A 109 7.27 2.78 18.08
CA THR A 109 7.27 3.97 17.22
C THR A 109 7.87 5.18 17.93
N LEU A 110 7.51 5.43 19.19
CA LEU A 110 8.09 6.53 19.98
C LEU A 110 9.60 6.35 20.18
N GLY A 111 10.03 5.14 20.52
CA GLY A 111 11.45 4.80 20.67
C GLY A 111 12.22 4.99 19.37
N ALA A 112 11.67 4.55 18.24
CA ALA A 112 12.27 4.78 16.93
C ALA A 112 12.39 6.27 16.61
N SER A 113 11.35 7.08 16.84
CA SER A 113 11.41 8.54 16.62
C SER A 113 12.43 9.24 17.54
N ILE A 114 12.53 8.84 18.80
CA ILE A 114 13.54 9.38 19.74
C ILE A 114 14.95 8.99 19.29
N LEU A 115 15.16 7.74 18.86
CA LEU A 115 16.45 7.27 18.36
C LEU A 115 16.85 7.97 17.07
N VAL A 116 15.90 8.25 16.16
CA VAL A 116 16.15 9.08 14.97
C VAL A 116 16.54 10.50 15.38
N GLY A 117 15.86 11.10 16.36
CA GLY A 117 16.26 12.41 16.90
C GLY A 117 17.66 12.39 17.51
N PHE A 118 17.98 11.35 18.30
CA PHE A 118 19.31 11.17 18.90
C PHE A 118 20.40 10.93 17.86
N SER A 119 20.07 10.29 16.73
CA SER A 119 21.02 10.04 15.65
C SER A 119 21.60 11.34 15.05
N LEU A 120 20.90 12.47 15.15
CA LEU A 120 21.42 13.78 14.75
C LEU A 120 22.61 14.23 15.61
N LEU A 121 22.65 13.85 16.89
CA LEU A 121 23.79 14.12 17.78
C LEU A 121 24.95 13.16 17.53
N LEU A 122 24.64 11.95 17.06
CA LEU A 122 25.61 10.89 16.71
C LEU A 122 26.11 10.98 15.25
N LEU A 123 25.59 11.93 14.47
CA LEU A 123 25.98 12.15 13.07
C LEU A 123 27.49 12.38 12.83
N PRO A 124 28.24 13.12 13.69
CA PRO A 124 29.61 13.50 13.35
C PRO A 124 30.66 12.39 13.52
N VAL A 125 30.40 11.32 14.29
CA VAL A 125 31.44 10.32 14.61
C VAL A 125 31.01 8.87 14.29
N PRO A 126 30.06 8.24 15.00
CA PRO A 126 29.76 6.81 14.79
C PRO A 126 28.97 6.50 13.51
N LEU A 127 28.09 7.40 13.05
CA LEU A 127 27.19 7.09 11.93
C LEU A 127 27.93 7.02 10.58
N GLN A 128 29.09 7.68 10.46
CA GLN A 128 29.91 7.68 9.25
C GLN A 128 30.63 6.34 9.02
N TRP A 129 30.74 5.49 10.04
CA TRP A 129 31.37 4.17 9.91
C TRP A 129 30.47 3.15 9.23
N ILE A 130 29.17 3.43 9.08
CA ILE A 130 28.25 2.51 8.42
C ILE A 130 28.47 2.63 6.90
N PRO A 131 28.99 1.58 6.24
CA PRO A 131 29.28 1.64 4.83
C PRO A 131 27.98 1.65 4.01
N LYS A 132 27.88 2.58 3.05
CA LYS A 132 26.72 2.72 2.14
C LYS A 132 26.26 1.40 1.49
N PRO A 133 27.15 0.46 1.08
CA PRO A 133 26.76 -0.85 0.56
C PRO A 133 25.83 -1.66 1.46
N VAL A 134 25.98 -1.56 2.79
CA VAL A 134 25.12 -2.30 3.73
C VAL A 134 23.69 -1.74 3.69
N LEU A 135 23.53 -0.43 3.55
CA LEU A 135 22.21 0.19 3.40
C LEU A 135 21.53 -0.25 2.11
N TYR A 136 22.26 -0.34 0.99
CA TYR A 136 21.71 -0.87 -0.26
C TYR A 136 21.28 -2.33 -0.13
N GLY A 137 22.05 -3.15 0.59
CA GLY A 137 21.65 -4.53 0.89
C GLY A 137 20.35 -4.60 1.71
N LEU A 138 20.22 -3.74 2.72
CA LEU A 138 18.99 -3.64 3.52
C LEU A 138 17.78 -3.20 2.67
N PHE A 139 17.95 -2.19 1.81
CA PHE A 139 16.87 -1.75 0.91
C PHE A 139 16.49 -2.84 -0.09
N LEU A 140 17.45 -3.61 -0.61
CA LEU A 140 17.17 -4.74 -1.49
C LEU A 140 16.40 -5.85 -0.76
N TYR A 141 16.80 -6.18 0.47
CA TYR A 141 16.09 -7.14 1.30
C TYR A 141 14.63 -6.72 1.55
N ILE A 142 14.41 -5.45 1.92
CA ILE A 142 13.07 -4.89 2.11
C ILE A 142 12.25 -4.95 0.81
N ALA A 143 12.86 -4.66 -0.34
CA ALA A 143 12.20 -4.73 -1.63
C ALA A 143 11.77 -6.16 -1.99
N LEU A 144 12.66 -7.14 -1.83
CA LEU A 144 12.37 -8.56 -2.13
C LEU A 144 11.28 -9.12 -1.23
N THR A 145 11.39 -8.90 0.08
CA THR A 145 10.38 -9.38 1.05
C THR A 145 9.00 -8.74 0.85
N SER A 146 8.94 -7.52 0.31
CA SER A 146 7.68 -6.85 -0.03
C SER A 146 7.04 -7.40 -1.32
N ILE A 147 7.84 -7.96 -2.23
CA ILE A 147 7.35 -8.61 -3.45
C ILE A 147 6.71 -9.97 -3.10
N ASP A 148 7.36 -10.76 -2.24
CA ASP A 148 6.86 -12.07 -1.83
C ASP A 148 5.53 -12.00 -1.06
N ALA A 149 5.29 -10.91 -0.32
CA ALA A 149 4.05 -10.70 0.41
C ALA A 149 2.88 -10.15 -0.45
N ASN A 150 3.09 -9.95 -1.76
CA ASN A 150 2.08 -9.32 -2.62
C ASN A 150 1.28 -10.36 -3.42
N GLN A 151 -0.03 -10.39 -3.21
CA GLN A 151 -0.97 -11.25 -3.95
C GLN A 151 -0.88 -11.10 -5.48
N LEU A 152 -0.49 -9.93 -6.01
CA LEU A 152 -0.27 -9.75 -7.45
C LEU A 152 0.91 -10.59 -7.93
N PHE A 153 2.00 -10.61 -7.16
CA PHE A 153 3.20 -11.37 -7.51
C PHE A 153 2.95 -12.87 -7.44
N GLU A 154 2.20 -13.34 -6.44
CA GLU A 154 1.75 -14.73 -6.40
C GLU A 154 0.97 -15.12 -7.66
N ARG A 155 0.02 -14.28 -8.10
CA ARG A 155 -0.76 -14.51 -9.32
C ARG A 155 0.07 -14.41 -10.60
N LEU A 156 1.11 -13.59 -10.59
CA LEU A 156 2.08 -13.51 -11.68
C LEU A 156 2.95 -14.78 -11.73
N ALA A 157 3.42 -15.27 -10.58
CA ALA A 157 4.17 -16.53 -10.50
C ALA A 157 3.35 -17.72 -11.03
N LEU A 158 2.01 -17.72 -10.82
CA LEU A 158 1.12 -18.72 -11.40
C LEU A 158 1.10 -18.72 -12.94
N LEU A 159 1.42 -17.60 -13.60
CA LEU A 159 1.53 -17.53 -15.07
C LEU A 159 2.77 -18.29 -15.59
N PHE A 160 3.84 -18.33 -14.80
CA PHE A 160 5.10 -18.99 -15.15
C PHE A 160 5.21 -20.43 -14.65
N LYS A 161 4.28 -20.88 -13.79
CA LYS A 161 4.30 -22.20 -13.18
C LYS A 161 3.44 -23.20 -13.97
N ASP A 162 3.93 -24.43 -14.14
CA ASP A 162 3.19 -25.49 -14.82
C ASP A 162 1.95 -25.95 -14.02
N GLN A 163 0.89 -26.29 -14.74
CA GLN A 163 -0.45 -26.60 -14.22
C GLN A 163 -0.43 -27.75 -13.20
N ALA A 164 0.46 -28.73 -13.39
CA ALA A 164 0.58 -29.90 -12.52
C ALA A 164 1.13 -29.57 -11.12
N SER A 165 1.76 -28.40 -10.96
CA SER A 165 2.47 -28.00 -9.73
C SER A 165 1.77 -26.87 -8.96
N TYR A 166 0.50 -26.62 -9.27
CA TYR A 166 -0.26 -25.60 -8.55
C TYR A 166 -0.53 -26.02 -7.10
N PRO A 167 -0.19 -25.16 -6.12
CA PRO A 167 -0.58 -25.41 -4.74
C PRO A 167 -2.12 -25.39 -4.65
N PRO A 168 -2.74 -26.24 -3.81
CA PRO A 168 -4.18 -26.27 -3.64
C PRO A 168 -4.67 -25.05 -2.83
N THR A 169 -4.59 -23.85 -3.42
CA THR A 169 -5.08 -22.61 -2.83
C THR A 169 -6.56 -22.39 -3.14
N HIS A 170 -7.26 -21.64 -2.27
CA HIS A 170 -8.71 -21.38 -2.37
C HIS A 170 -9.12 -20.75 -3.71
N TYR A 171 -8.26 -19.90 -4.28
CA TYR A 171 -8.54 -19.16 -5.52
C TYR A 171 -8.66 -20.04 -6.77
N ILE A 172 -7.82 -21.08 -6.88
CA ILE A 172 -7.74 -21.92 -8.10
C ILE A 172 -8.98 -22.82 -8.24
N ARG A 173 -9.66 -23.14 -7.13
CA ARG A 173 -10.88 -23.96 -7.11
C ARG A 173 -12.16 -23.22 -7.52
N ARG A 174 -12.21 -21.90 -7.36
CA ARG A 174 -13.47 -21.12 -7.54
C ARG A 174 -13.59 -20.40 -8.88
N VAL A 175 -12.48 -20.03 -9.53
CA VAL A 175 -12.51 -19.20 -10.74
C VAL A 175 -11.76 -19.84 -11.92
N PRO A 176 -12.28 -19.73 -13.15
CA PRO A 176 -11.62 -20.29 -14.33
C PRO A 176 -10.34 -19.51 -14.67
N GLN A 177 -9.28 -20.24 -15.03
CA GLN A 177 -7.92 -19.71 -15.16
C GLN A 177 -7.76 -18.55 -16.15
N ARG A 178 -8.47 -18.59 -17.29
CA ARG A 178 -8.45 -17.49 -18.28
C ARG A 178 -8.84 -16.14 -17.68
N LYS A 179 -9.77 -16.16 -16.72
CA LYS A 179 -10.25 -14.97 -16.03
C LYS A 179 -9.18 -14.43 -15.07
N ILE A 180 -8.43 -15.32 -14.41
CA ILE A 180 -7.28 -14.96 -13.56
C ILE A 180 -6.20 -14.28 -14.40
N HIS A 181 -5.79 -14.90 -15.53
CA HIS A 181 -4.71 -14.34 -16.36
C HIS A 181 -5.08 -12.98 -16.99
N TYR A 182 -6.33 -12.82 -17.45
CA TYR A 182 -6.81 -11.53 -17.96
C TYR A 182 -6.76 -10.43 -16.88
N PHE A 183 -7.17 -10.77 -15.65
CA PHE A 183 -7.12 -9.84 -14.52
C PHE A 183 -5.68 -9.49 -14.13
N THR A 184 -4.79 -10.48 -14.01
CA THR A 184 -3.37 -10.26 -13.71
C THR A 184 -2.69 -9.42 -14.80
N GLY A 185 -2.99 -9.67 -16.08
CA GLY A 185 -2.47 -8.87 -17.19
C GLY A 185 -2.91 -7.40 -17.13
N LEU A 186 -4.17 -7.15 -16.77
CA LEU A 186 -4.66 -5.79 -16.54
C LEU A 186 -3.94 -5.10 -15.38
N GLN A 187 -3.72 -5.82 -14.26
CA GLN A 187 -3.00 -5.28 -13.11
C GLN A 187 -1.55 -4.94 -13.44
N ILE A 188 -0.87 -5.78 -14.24
CA ILE A 188 0.50 -5.49 -14.72
C ILE A 188 0.51 -4.27 -15.63
N LEU A 189 -0.45 -4.16 -16.56
CA LEU A 189 -0.58 -2.98 -17.41
C LEU A 189 -0.75 -1.70 -16.57
N GLN A 190 -1.62 -1.75 -15.55
CA GLN A 190 -1.82 -0.65 -14.61
C GLN A 190 -0.52 -0.31 -13.86
N LEU A 191 0.19 -1.32 -13.35
CA LEU A 191 1.46 -1.12 -12.67
C LEU A 191 2.50 -0.49 -13.59
N LEU A 192 2.62 -0.94 -14.84
CA LEU A 192 3.55 -0.38 -15.83
C LEU A 192 3.24 1.08 -16.16
N LEU A 193 1.96 1.42 -16.34
CA LEU A 193 1.53 2.81 -16.52
C LEU A 193 1.94 3.65 -15.31
N LEU A 194 1.65 3.16 -14.10
CA LEU A 194 1.98 3.85 -12.87
C LEU A 194 3.50 4.05 -12.70
N CYS A 195 4.29 3.02 -13.00
CA CYS A 195 5.76 3.08 -12.99
C CYS A 195 6.30 4.09 -14.02
N ALA A 196 5.72 4.16 -15.22
CA ALA A 196 6.14 5.11 -16.25
C ALA A 196 5.96 6.57 -15.79
N PHE A 197 4.82 6.89 -15.17
CA PHE A 197 4.58 8.24 -14.61
C PHE A 197 5.38 8.49 -13.33
N GLY A 198 5.51 7.49 -12.45
CA GLY A 198 6.22 7.62 -11.17
C GLY A 198 7.74 7.75 -11.29
N MET A 199 8.35 7.05 -12.24
CA MET A 199 9.79 7.12 -12.52
C MET A 199 10.18 8.32 -13.40
N SER A 200 9.21 9.11 -13.85
CA SER A 200 9.50 10.27 -14.67
C SER A 200 10.29 11.34 -13.88
N PRO A 201 11.26 12.02 -14.51
CA PRO A 201 12.11 13.02 -13.85
C PRO A 201 11.36 14.33 -13.55
N LEU A 202 10.14 14.51 -14.09
CA LEU A 202 9.36 15.73 -13.93
C LEU A 202 8.56 15.69 -12.61
N PRO A 203 8.76 16.65 -11.69
CA PRO A 203 8.05 16.66 -10.41
C PRO A 203 6.53 16.80 -10.57
N TYR A 204 6.08 17.49 -11.62
CA TYR A 204 4.66 17.66 -11.95
C TYR A 204 3.96 16.33 -12.28
N MET A 205 4.67 15.38 -12.90
CA MET A 205 4.08 14.07 -13.25
C MET A 205 3.83 13.22 -12.00
N LYS A 206 4.63 13.41 -10.95
CA LYS A 206 4.40 12.76 -9.65
C LYS A 206 3.14 13.28 -8.95
N MET A 207 2.71 14.52 -9.22
CA MET A 207 1.45 15.05 -8.68
C MET A 207 0.20 14.47 -9.37
N ILE A 208 0.35 13.90 -10.58
CA ILE A 208 -0.74 13.27 -11.33
C ILE A 208 -0.95 11.81 -10.90
N PHE A 209 0.08 11.18 -10.32
CA PHE A 209 0.06 9.80 -9.82
C PHE A 209 -1.21 9.42 -9.01
N PRO A 210 -1.64 10.17 -7.99
CA PRO A 210 -2.82 9.80 -7.19
C PRO A 210 -4.13 9.95 -7.96
N LEU A 211 -4.20 10.87 -8.95
CA LEU A 211 -5.36 10.99 -9.83
C LEU A 211 -5.52 9.73 -10.71
N ILE A 212 -4.41 9.22 -11.23
CA ILE A 212 -4.39 7.96 -12.00
C ILE A 212 -4.82 6.79 -11.09
N MET A 213 -4.30 6.73 -9.86
CA MET A 213 -4.70 5.70 -8.89
C MET A 213 -6.20 5.72 -8.60
N ILE A 214 -6.77 6.89 -8.31
CA ILE A 214 -8.21 7.05 -8.04
C ILE A 214 -9.04 6.66 -9.27
N ALA A 215 -8.66 7.14 -10.46
CA ALA A 215 -9.40 6.87 -11.69
C ALA A 215 -9.44 5.37 -12.05
N MET A 216 -8.44 4.59 -11.62
CA MET A 216 -8.37 3.15 -11.91
C MET A 216 -9.10 2.25 -10.91
N ILE A 217 -9.43 2.74 -9.70
CA ILE A 217 -10.23 1.98 -8.73
C ILE A 217 -11.63 1.59 -9.26
N PRO A 218 -12.46 2.50 -9.84
CA PRO A 218 -13.79 2.14 -10.33
C PRO A 218 -13.73 1.14 -11.50
N ILE A 219 -12.75 1.30 -12.40
CA ILE A 219 -12.52 0.38 -13.52
C ILE A 219 -12.29 -1.06 -13.02
N ARG A 220 -11.57 -1.20 -11.90
CA ARG A 220 -11.36 -2.51 -11.26
C ARG A 220 -12.67 -3.07 -10.70
N TYR A 221 -13.46 -2.25 -10.02
CA TYR A 221 -14.70 -2.69 -9.37
C TYR A 221 -15.70 -3.23 -10.40
N GLU A 222 -15.95 -2.47 -11.47
CA GLU A 222 -16.86 -2.87 -12.55
C GLU A 222 -16.40 -4.18 -13.23
N ARG A 223 -15.10 -4.31 -13.52
CA ARG A 223 -14.58 -5.53 -14.17
C ARG A 223 -14.57 -6.74 -13.26
N VAL A 224 -14.33 -6.58 -11.96
CA VAL A 224 -14.35 -7.69 -10.99
C VAL A 224 -15.79 -8.17 -10.78
N ASP A 225 -16.75 -7.26 -10.66
CA ASP A 225 -18.17 -7.60 -10.60
C ASP A 225 -18.62 -8.34 -11.87
N CYS A 226 -18.23 -7.86 -13.05
CA CYS A 226 -18.51 -8.56 -14.31
C CYS A 226 -17.81 -9.93 -14.41
N MET A 227 -16.73 -10.16 -13.66
CA MET A 227 -16.01 -11.43 -13.61
C MET A 227 -16.70 -12.45 -12.70
N GLN A 228 -17.27 -12.00 -11.59
CA GLN A 228 -18.06 -12.82 -10.67
C GLN A 228 -19.46 -13.12 -11.25
N VAL A 229 -20.00 -12.19 -12.03
CA VAL A 229 -21.28 -12.33 -12.75
C VAL A 229 -21.03 -12.92 -14.13
N GLY A 230 -20.62 -14.19 -14.18
CA GLY A 230 -20.62 -14.95 -15.43
C GLY A 230 -22.05 -15.14 -15.99
N PRO A 231 -22.21 -15.53 -17.26
CA PRO A 231 -23.52 -15.69 -17.93
C PRO A 231 -24.48 -16.68 -17.25
N ALA A 232 -24.02 -17.50 -16.32
CA ALA A 232 -24.86 -18.39 -15.50
C ALA A 232 -25.59 -17.66 -14.35
N GLY A 233 -25.28 -16.38 -14.07
CA GLY A 233 -25.87 -15.60 -12.98
C GLY A 233 -27.00 -14.65 -13.36
N TRP A 234 -27.46 -14.67 -14.62
CA TRP A 234 -28.59 -13.85 -15.08
C TRP A 234 -29.96 -14.49 -14.74
N GLU A 235 -30.05 -15.82 -14.68
CA GLU A 235 -31.31 -16.53 -14.42
C GLU A 235 -31.79 -16.37 -12.95
N SER A 236 -30.85 -16.14 -12.01
CA SER A 236 -31.15 -16.18 -10.56
C SER A 236 -31.43 -14.81 -9.94
N ARG A 237 -31.29 -13.70 -10.70
CA ARG A 237 -31.56 -12.34 -10.19
C ARG A 237 -32.95 -11.80 -10.54
N GLY A 238 -33.86 -12.66 -11.00
CA GLY A 238 -35.28 -12.35 -11.21
C GLY A 238 -36.14 -12.38 -9.94
N ALA A 239 -35.61 -12.81 -8.79
CA ALA A 239 -36.36 -12.83 -7.53
C ALA A 239 -35.45 -12.39 -6.39
N GLY A 240 -35.90 -11.37 -5.64
CA GLY A 240 -35.08 -10.65 -4.68
C GLY A 240 -34.42 -11.52 -3.62
N ALA A 241 -33.12 -11.32 -3.41
CA ALA A 241 -32.42 -11.59 -2.15
C ALA A 241 -31.07 -10.84 -2.18
N GLY A 242 -30.73 -10.26 -1.04
CA GLY A 242 -29.68 -9.26 -0.86
C GLY A 242 -28.30 -9.61 -1.41
N THR A 243 -27.62 -8.54 -1.85
CA THR A 243 -26.19 -8.40 -1.98
C THR A 243 -25.44 -8.99 -0.79
N SER A 244 -25.09 -10.28 -0.87
CA SER A 244 -24.00 -10.86 -0.09
C SER A 244 -22.72 -10.63 -0.88
N CYS A 245 -22.16 -9.43 -0.74
CA CYS A 245 -20.78 -9.16 -1.11
C CYS A 245 -19.88 -9.91 -0.13
N LEU A 246 -19.53 -11.16 -0.46
CA LEU A 246 -18.34 -11.82 0.06
C LEU A 246 -17.10 -11.16 -0.58
N LEU A 247 -16.87 -9.90 -0.21
CA LEU A 247 -15.52 -9.39 -0.03
C LEU A 247 -15.00 -10.09 1.23
N PRO A 248 -13.85 -10.78 1.22
CA PRO A 248 -13.14 -10.94 2.47
C PRO A 248 -12.68 -9.52 2.84
N ASP A 249 -13.32 -8.97 3.88
CA ASP A 249 -12.79 -7.85 4.66
C ASP A 249 -11.33 -8.10 5.00
#